data_AF-G0ALF4-F1
#
_entry.id   AF-G0ALF4-F1
#
_cell.length_a   1.000
_cell.length_b   1.000
_cell.length_c   1.000
_cell.angle_alpha   90.00
_cell.angle_beta   90.00
_cell.angle_gamma   90.00
#
_symmetry.space_group_name_H-M   'P 1'
#
loop_
_entity.id
_entity.type
_entity.pdbx_description
1 polymer ?
#
loop_
_entity_poly.entity_id
_entity_poly.type
_entity_poly.pdbx_seq_one_letter_code
_entity_poly.pdbx_strand_id
1 'polypeptide(L)'
;MEEKKTHKAILTGYGNYEFFLKNECLFKKIISNQTNNVFIISEAKSNSLINISNHRVWRIFNKNIKVNLQILKLLKNLNFINIDDKLIENDHKIEITLNFISNIKENIKIIPIIFGKTYNKHLLKFCEFLKPFISKEENSFILLSCFISKSTNIKKALKLEENLKRILLEEELVNLNLILENYKSKKIFPENINAIMTISSLFKNFDFTDSKITFNSPEYLISSSILLR
;
A
#
# COMPACT_ATOMS: atom_id res chain seq x y z
N MET A 1 -9.94 -5.57 27.24
CA MET A 1 -10.60 -6.15 26.05
C MET A 1 -9.60 -6.06 24.92
N GLU A 2 -9.16 -7.18 24.34
CA GLU A 2 -8.19 -7.14 23.23
C GLU A 2 -8.83 -6.43 22.03
N GLU A 3 -8.29 -5.28 21.62
CA GLU A 3 -8.71 -4.62 20.38
C GLU A 3 -8.38 -5.57 19.22
N LYS A 4 -9.42 -6.15 18.61
CA LYS A 4 -9.31 -6.84 17.32
C LYS A 4 -9.24 -5.79 16.22
N LYS A 5 -8.38 -6.00 15.23
CA LYS A 5 -8.38 -5.17 14.03
C LYS A 5 -9.74 -5.30 13.31
N THR A 6 -10.21 -4.19 12.76
CA THR A 6 -11.47 -4.15 11.99
C THR A 6 -11.22 -4.30 10.49
N HIS A 7 -9.98 -4.13 10.06
CA HIS A 7 -9.54 -4.14 8.67
C HIS A 7 -8.22 -4.89 8.54
N LYS A 8 -7.91 -5.41 7.35
CA LYS A 8 -6.68 -6.15 7.04
C LYS A 8 -5.61 -5.27 6.43
N ALA A 9 -6.02 -4.28 5.63
CA ALA A 9 -5.11 -3.45 4.89
C ALA A 9 -5.60 -2.00 4.83
N ILE A 10 -4.64 -1.11 4.61
CA ILE A 10 -4.89 0.29 4.30
C ILE A 10 -4.12 0.65 3.04
N LEU A 11 -4.79 1.30 2.08
CA LEU A 11 -4.14 2.11 1.06
C LEU A 11 -4.26 3.56 1.48
N THR A 12 -3.12 4.22 1.66
CA THR A 12 -3.10 5.61 2.13
C THR A 12 -1.93 6.35 1.53
N GLY A 13 -2.10 7.67 1.46
CA GLY A 13 -1.00 8.54 1.09
C GLY A 13 0.14 8.50 2.10
N TYR A 14 1.13 9.32 1.84
CA TYR A 14 2.30 9.43 2.69
C TYR A 14 2.70 10.90 2.78
N GLY A 15 3.37 11.25 3.87
CA GLY A 15 3.81 12.61 4.13
C GLY A 15 4.90 12.61 5.20
N ASN A 16 5.06 13.74 5.86
CA ASN A 16 5.91 13.81 7.06
C ASN A 16 5.28 13.01 8.22
N TYR A 17 6.00 12.90 9.33
CA TYR A 17 5.54 12.19 10.50
C TYR A 17 4.18 12.70 11.05
N GLU A 18 3.91 14.01 10.95
CA GLU A 18 2.63 14.61 11.37
C GLU A 18 1.43 14.09 10.56
N PHE A 19 1.61 13.78 9.28
CA PHE A 19 0.57 13.14 8.47
C PHE A 19 0.12 11.82 9.11
N PHE A 20 1.07 11.01 9.58
CA PHE A 20 0.76 9.72 10.19
C PHE A 20 0.09 9.89 11.57
N LEU A 21 0.57 10.83 12.39
CA LEU A 21 -0.06 11.15 13.68
C LEU A 21 -1.52 11.60 13.51
N LYS A 22 -1.80 12.49 12.56
CA LYS A 22 -3.18 12.95 12.27
C LYS A 22 -4.10 11.81 11.82
N ASN A 23 -3.54 10.75 11.25
CA ASN A 23 -4.27 9.60 10.72
C ASN A 23 -4.13 8.34 11.60
N GLU A 24 -3.64 8.45 12.84
CA GLU A 24 -3.33 7.29 13.68
C GLU A 24 -4.51 6.35 13.90
N CYS A 25 -5.72 6.91 14.00
CA CYS A 25 -6.95 6.13 14.13
C CYS A 25 -7.17 5.16 12.96
N LEU A 26 -6.71 5.48 11.75
CA LEU A 26 -6.83 4.61 10.59
C LEU A 26 -5.85 3.43 10.68
N PHE A 27 -4.62 3.67 11.14
CA PHE A 27 -3.63 2.61 11.31
C PHE A 27 -3.98 1.67 12.48
N LYS A 28 -4.57 2.18 13.56
CA LYS A 28 -5.11 1.35 14.65
C LYS A 28 -6.26 0.42 14.21
N LYS A 29 -6.96 0.72 13.10
CA LYS A 29 -7.97 -0.19 12.54
C LYS A 29 -7.37 -1.44 11.90
N ILE A 30 -6.11 -1.39 11.47
CA ILE A 30 -5.41 -2.50 10.81
C ILE A 30 -4.31 -3.14 11.66
N ILE A 31 -3.73 -2.41 12.63
CA ILE A 31 -2.69 -2.90 13.54
C ILE A 31 -3.30 -3.06 14.92
N SER A 32 -3.28 -4.28 15.44
CA SER A 32 -3.80 -4.59 16.77
C SER A 32 -2.88 -5.53 17.56
N ASN A 33 -3.27 -5.89 18.79
CA ASN A 33 -2.48 -6.78 19.66
C ASN A 33 -2.20 -8.17 19.04
N GLN A 34 -2.94 -8.59 18.01
CA GLN A 34 -2.70 -9.84 17.29
C GLN A 34 -1.78 -9.68 16.07
N THR A 35 -1.55 -8.45 15.58
CA THR A 35 -0.68 -8.16 14.42
C THR A 35 0.79 -8.44 14.74
N ASN A 36 1.39 -9.44 14.10
CA ASN A 36 2.82 -9.76 14.24
C ASN A 36 3.63 -9.33 13.02
N ASN A 37 3.00 -9.22 11.86
CA ASN A 37 3.65 -8.94 10.59
C ASN A 37 2.98 -7.76 9.90
N VAL A 38 3.78 -6.82 9.42
CA VAL A 38 3.29 -5.68 8.63
C VAL A 38 4.01 -5.67 7.29
N PHE A 39 3.24 -5.92 6.22
CA PHE A 39 3.69 -5.70 4.85
C PHE A 39 3.60 -4.21 4.56
N ILE A 40 4.72 -3.60 4.17
CA ILE A 40 4.76 -2.17 3.83
C ILE A 40 5.17 -2.09 2.37
N ILE A 41 4.24 -1.67 1.54
CA ILE A 41 4.37 -1.71 0.09
C ILE A 41 4.41 -0.27 -0.41
N SER A 42 5.53 0.11 -0.99
CA SER A 42 5.77 1.39 -1.64
C SER A 42 5.98 1.18 -3.15
N GLU A 43 6.28 2.26 -3.87
CA GLU A 43 6.66 2.25 -5.29
C GLU A 43 7.83 3.20 -5.54
N ALA A 44 8.68 2.80 -6.50
CA ALA A 44 9.72 3.65 -7.05
C ALA A 44 9.77 3.50 -8.59
N LYS A 45 10.11 4.58 -9.28
CA LYS A 45 10.35 4.57 -10.74
C LYS A 45 11.74 4.01 -11.09
N SER A 46 12.12 2.87 -10.51
CA SER A 46 13.47 2.29 -10.63
C SER A 46 13.56 1.26 -11.77
N ASN A 47 13.08 0.04 -11.54
CA ASN A 47 13.18 -1.11 -12.45
C ASN A 47 11.79 -1.69 -12.78
N SER A 48 11.73 -2.83 -13.47
CA SER A 48 10.47 -3.52 -13.82
C SER A 48 10.11 -4.69 -12.89
N LEU A 49 10.72 -4.76 -11.72
CA LEU A 49 10.64 -5.87 -10.77
C LEU A 49 10.00 -5.43 -9.46
N ILE A 50 9.66 -6.42 -8.62
CA ILE A 50 9.23 -6.18 -7.24
C ILE A 50 10.47 -6.29 -6.35
N ASN A 51 10.77 -5.24 -5.61
CA ASN A 51 12.01 -5.12 -4.87
C ASN A 51 11.78 -5.44 -3.40
N ILE A 52 12.70 -6.22 -2.82
CA ILE A 52 12.76 -6.53 -1.40
C ILE A 52 14.18 -6.25 -0.90
N SER A 53 14.35 -6.35 0.42
CA SER A 53 15.65 -6.22 1.07
C SER A 53 16.11 -7.53 1.71
N ASN A 54 17.43 -7.70 1.84
CA ASN A 54 18.11 -8.72 2.63
C ASN A 54 18.32 -8.33 4.12
N HIS A 55 18.01 -7.10 4.53
CA HIS A 55 18.15 -6.68 5.91
C HIS A 55 17.37 -7.58 6.86
N ARG A 56 17.96 -7.87 8.00
CA ARG A 56 17.34 -8.66 9.07
C ARG A 56 16.66 -7.79 10.12
N VAL A 57 17.16 -6.58 10.28
CA VAL A 57 16.73 -5.59 11.25
C VAL A 57 16.86 -4.22 10.60
N TRP A 58 15.89 -3.36 10.89
CA TRP A 58 15.90 -1.94 10.55
C TRP A 58 16.09 -1.13 11.82
N ARG A 59 17.11 -0.27 11.82
CA ARG A 59 17.38 0.63 12.95
C ARG A 59 16.80 2.00 12.64
N ILE A 60 15.88 2.46 13.48
CA ILE A 60 15.24 3.76 13.37
C ILE A 60 15.36 4.44 14.73
N PHE A 61 16.14 5.52 14.79
CA PHE A 61 16.56 6.15 16.04
C PHE A 61 17.11 5.11 17.03
N ASN A 62 16.44 4.95 18.18
CA ASN A 62 16.81 4.00 19.23
C ASN A 62 16.03 2.68 19.16
N LYS A 63 15.25 2.46 18.10
CA LYS A 63 14.41 1.28 17.91
C LYS A 63 15.00 0.35 16.85
N ASN A 64 14.87 -0.94 17.10
CA ASN A 64 15.23 -2.00 16.17
C ASN A 64 13.98 -2.78 15.77
N ILE A 65 13.60 -2.70 14.50
CA ILE A 65 12.44 -3.37 13.95
C ILE A 65 12.92 -4.61 13.19
N LYS A 66 12.44 -5.79 13.57
CA LYS A 66 12.85 -7.05 12.94
C LYS A 66 12.16 -7.23 11.60
N VAL A 67 12.82 -7.89 10.66
CA VAL A 67 12.23 -8.27 9.38
C VAL A 67 11.76 -9.73 9.43
N ASN A 68 10.62 -10.06 8.83
CA ASN A 68 10.17 -11.45 8.77
C ASN A 68 10.96 -12.24 7.71
N LEU A 69 12.04 -12.88 8.17
CA LEU A 69 12.96 -13.64 7.30
C LEU A 69 12.31 -14.87 6.65
N GLN A 70 11.29 -15.47 7.26
CA GLN A 70 10.58 -16.61 6.68
C GLN A 70 9.81 -16.17 5.43
N ILE A 71 9.05 -15.08 5.53
CA ILE A 71 8.31 -14.51 4.40
C ILE A 71 9.27 -14.01 3.32
N LEU A 72 10.36 -13.32 3.70
CA LEU A 72 11.38 -12.91 2.75
C LEU A 72 12.01 -14.08 1.99
N LYS A 73 12.30 -15.20 2.67
CA LYS A 73 12.84 -16.40 2.01
C LYS A 73 11.87 -16.93 0.96
N LEU A 74 10.57 -16.93 1.25
CA LEU A 74 9.55 -17.34 0.29
C LEU A 74 9.48 -16.38 -0.92
N LEU A 75 9.55 -15.06 -0.68
CA LEU A 75 9.59 -14.06 -1.74
C LEU A 75 10.80 -14.23 -2.66
N LYS A 76 12.00 -14.48 -2.10
CA LYS A 76 13.23 -14.67 -2.88
C LYS A 76 13.17 -15.82 -3.87
N ASN A 77 12.29 -16.80 -3.66
CA ASN A 77 12.13 -17.93 -4.57
C ASN A 77 11.30 -17.58 -5.82
N LEU A 78 10.74 -16.37 -5.90
CA LEU A 78 9.97 -15.91 -7.04
C LEU A 78 10.90 -15.25 -8.07
N ASN A 79 10.84 -15.70 -9.33
CA ASN A 79 11.75 -15.27 -10.40
C ASN A 79 11.57 -13.81 -10.88
N PHE A 80 10.62 -13.08 -10.30
CA PHE A 80 10.34 -11.68 -10.60
C PHE A 80 10.63 -10.74 -9.41
N ILE A 81 11.23 -11.28 -8.35
CA ILE A 81 11.67 -10.53 -7.19
C ILE A 81 13.13 -10.14 -7.37
N ASN A 82 13.42 -8.88 -7.06
CA ASN A 82 14.76 -8.33 -7.02
C ASN A 82 15.16 -8.01 -5.58
N ILE A 83 16.43 -8.21 -5.24
CA ILE A 83 16.97 -7.77 -3.96
C ILE A 83 17.71 -6.46 -4.21
N ASP A 84 17.22 -5.38 -3.62
CA ASP A 84 17.81 -4.05 -3.76
C ASP A 84 17.75 -3.31 -2.41
N ASP A 85 18.75 -3.59 -1.57
CA ASP A 85 18.85 -2.99 -0.24
C ASP A 85 18.90 -1.46 -0.33
N LYS A 86 19.71 -0.92 -1.25
CA LYS A 86 19.87 0.53 -1.44
C LYS A 86 18.55 1.20 -1.83
N LEU A 87 17.75 0.59 -2.70
CA LEU A 87 16.44 1.16 -3.07
C LEU A 87 15.49 1.22 -1.88
N ILE A 88 15.46 0.16 -1.08
CA ILE A 88 14.58 0.08 0.09
C ILE A 88 15.05 1.06 1.18
N GLU A 89 16.36 1.10 1.48
CA GLU A 89 16.98 2.04 2.43
C GLU A 89 16.70 3.51 2.11
N ASN A 90 16.70 3.88 0.83
CA ASN A 90 16.47 5.26 0.40
C ASN A 90 14.98 5.63 0.26
N ASP A 91 14.06 4.70 0.51
CA ASP A 91 12.61 4.98 0.46
C ASP A 91 12.15 5.60 1.78
N HIS A 92 12.16 6.94 1.81
CA HIS A 92 11.69 7.74 2.94
C HIS A 92 10.24 7.42 3.39
N LYS A 93 9.40 6.89 2.50
CA LYS A 93 8.00 6.56 2.81
C LYS A 93 7.95 5.34 3.71
N ILE A 94 8.76 4.32 3.39
CA ILE A 94 8.95 3.15 4.24
C ILE A 94 9.57 3.58 5.57
N GLU A 95 10.64 4.38 5.58
CA GLU A 95 11.32 4.83 6.80
C GLU A 95 10.36 5.52 7.78
N ILE A 96 9.62 6.54 7.33
CA ILE A 96 8.69 7.29 8.18
C ILE A 96 7.56 6.39 8.67
N THR A 97 7.03 5.52 7.80
CA THR A 97 5.99 4.56 8.18
C THR A 97 6.47 3.62 9.27
N LEU A 98 7.70 3.11 9.14
CA LEU A 98 8.32 2.22 10.12
C LEU A 98 8.49 2.89 11.49
N ASN A 99 8.97 4.13 11.51
CA ASN A 99 9.07 4.91 12.75
C ASN A 99 7.69 5.00 13.42
N PHE A 100 6.67 5.35 12.65
CA PHE A 100 5.31 5.54 13.15
C PHE A 100 4.66 4.25 13.66
N ILE A 101 4.66 3.16 12.89
CA ILE A 101 4.00 1.91 13.32
C ILE A 101 4.67 1.29 14.55
N SER A 102 5.96 1.56 14.76
CA SER A 102 6.68 1.14 15.98
C SER A 102 6.23 1.88 17.25
N ASN A 103 5.48 2.97 17.11
CA ASN A 103 4.81 3.67 18.21
C ASN A 103 3.39 3.16 18.46
N ILE A 104 2.74 2.57 17.44
CA ILE A 104 1.44 1.91 17.60
C ILE A 104 1.60 0.57 18.33
N LYS A 105 2.56 -0.24 17.89
CA LYS A 105 2.76 -1.59 18.42
C LYS A 105 4.23 -1.99 18.45
N GLU A 106 4.67 -2.45 19.61
CA GLU A 106 6.00 -3.03 19.79
C GLU A 106 6.10 -4.46 19.22
N ASN A 107 7.32 -4.89 18.93
CA ASN A 107 7.65 -6.27 18.53
C ASN A 107 7.01 -6.77 17.23
N ILE A 108 6.52 -5.87 16.37
CA ILE A 108 6.13 -6.23 15.00
C ILE A 108 7.35 -6.61 14.15
N LYS A 109 7.13 -7.52 13.20
CA LYS A 109 8.05 -7.81 12.12
C LYS A 109 7.57 -7.16 10.84
N ILE A 110 8.48 -6.61 10.06
CA ILE A 110 8.15 -5.92 8.81
C ILE A 110 8.52 -6.77 7.60
N ILE A 111 7.84 -6.48 6.49
CA ILE A 111 8.14 -6.99 5.16
C ILE A 111 8.09 -5.79 4.21
N PRO A 112 9.20 -5.04 4.07
CA PRO A 112 9.25 -3.89 3.17
C PRO A 112 9.37 -4.34 1.72
N ILE A 113 8.54 -3.75 0.85
CA ILE A 113 8.43 -4.10 -0.56
C ILE A 113 8.30 -2.81 -1.37
N ILE A 114 9.06 -2.68 -2.46
CA ILE A 114 8.92 -1.57 -3.41
C ILE A 114 8.55 -2.12 -4.79
N PHE A 115 7.38 -1.74 -5.28
CA PHE A 115 7.04 -1.96 -6.68
C PHE A 115 7.89 -1.07 -7.59
N GLY A 116 8.56 -1.67 -8.56
CA GLY A 116 9.02 -0.96 -9.75
C GLY A 116 7.87 -0.74 -10.74
N LYS A 117 8.21 -0.44 -12.00
CA LYS A 117 7.34 -0.53 -13.19
C LYS A 117 7.02 -2.00 -13.52
N THR A 118 6.41 -2.68 -12.57
CA THR A 118 6.19 -4.12 -12.56
C THR A 118 5.27 -4.54 -13.70
N TYR A 119 5.64 -5.58 -14.45
CA TYR A 119 4.77 -6.16 -15.46
C TYR A 119 3.51 -6.78 -14.81
N ASN A 120 2.34 -6.61 -15.42
CA ASN A 120 1.06 -7.15 -14.91
C ASN A 120 1.14 -8.65 -14.57
N LYS A 121 1.82 -9.45 -15.41
CA LYS A 121 2.01 -10.89 -15.17
C LYS A 121 2.75 -11.20 -13.87
N HIS A 122 3.69 -10.35 -13.46
CA HIS A 122 4.44 -10.49 -12.20
C HIS A 122 3.59 -10.00 -11.03
N LEU A 123 2.83 -8.91 -11.23
CA LEU A 123 1.90 -8.42 -10.21
C LEU A 123 0.81 -9.44 -9.88
N LEU A 124 0.24 -10.13 -10.88
CA LEU A 124 -0.71 -11.22 -10.68
C LEU A 124 -0.11 -12.36 -9.84
N LYS A 125 1.08 -12.84 -10.22
CA LYS A 125 1.78 -13.89 -9.46
C LYS A 125 2.09 -13.46 -8.04
N PHE A 126 2.43 -12.18 -7.84
CA PHE A 126 2.65 -11.61 -6.53
C PHE A 126 1.35 -11.55 -5.69
N CYS A 127 0.22 -11.21 -6.31
CA CYS A 127 -1.08 -11.25 -5.64
C CYS A 127 -1.45 -12.69 -5.24
N GLU A 128 -1.25 -13.67 -6.12
CA GLU A 128 -1.43 -15.10 -5.77
C GLU A 128 -0.55 -15.51 -4.58
N PHE A 129 0.71 -15.06 -4.55
CA PHE A 129 1.60 -15.27 -3.42
C PHE A 129 1.08 -14.65 -2.12
N LEU A 130 0.44 -13.48 -2.17
CA LEU A 130 -0.07 -12.78 -0.98
C LEU A 130 -1.36 -13.38 -0.41
N LYS A 131 -2.18 -14.07 -1.21
CA LYS A 131 -3.50 -14.60 -0.77
C LYS A 131 -3.47 -15.36 0.56
N PRO A 132 -2.54 -16.30 0.82
CA PRO A 132 -2.50 -17.05 2.08
C PRO A 132 -2.14 -16.18 3.30
N PHE A 133 -1.55 -15.00 3.09
CA PHE A 133 -1.18 -14.10 4.16
C PHE A 133 -2.34 -13.20 4.59
N ILE A 134 -3.26 -12.86 3.69
CA ILE A 134 -4.39 -11.97 3.97
C ILE A 134 -5.38 -12.59 4.94
N SER A 135 -5.60 -13.90 4.84
CA SER A 135 -6.53 -14.63 5.72
C SER A 135 -6.05 -14.68 7.18
N LYS A 136 -4.77 -14.43 7.46
CA LYS A 136 -4.20 -14.54 8.81
C LYS A 136 -4.38 -13.25 9.60
N GLU A 137 -4.88 -13.35 10.83
CA GLU A 137 -5.05 -12.20 11.72
C GLU A 137 -3.72 -11.52 12.10
N GLU A 138 -2.64 -12.28 12.12
CA GLU A 138 -1.31 -11.74 12.45
C GLU A 138 -0.72 -10.82 11.38
N ASN A 139 -1.29 -10.77 10.17
CA ASN A 139 -0.74 -9.99 9.06
C ASN A 139 -1.57 -8.74 8.78
N SER A 140 -0.89 -7.61 8.64
CA SER A 140 -1.49 -6.35 8.21
C SER A 140 -0.74 -5.80 7.01
N PHE A 141 -1.42 -5.05 6.14
CA PHE A 141 -0.82 -4.51 4.92
C PHE A 141 -1.01 -2.99 4.86
N ILE A 142 0.08 -2.28 4.58
CA ILE A 142 0.10 -0.85 4.36
C ILE A 142 0.60 -0.63 2.94
N LEU A 143 -0.26 -0.08 2.08
CA LEU A 143 0.12 0.34 0.74
C LEU A 143 0.26 1.86 0.75
N LEU A 144 1.51 2.31 0.60
CA LEU A 144 1.90 3.72 0.57
C LEU A 144 1.70 4.24 -0.86
N SER A 145 0.47 4.64 -1.11
CA SER A 145 0.00 5.17 -2.38
C SER A 145 -1.12 6.14 -2.11
N CYS A 146 -0.99 7.36 -2.60
CA CYS A 146 -2.10 8.28 -2.55
C CYS A 146 -3.17 7.83 -3.57
N PHE A 147 -4.43 7.77 -3.15
CA PHE A 147 -5.57 7.65 -4.06
C PHE A 147 -5.79 8.99 -4.78
N ILE A 148 -4.94 9.35 -5.74
CA ILE A 148 -4.95 10.68 -6.35
C ILE A 148 -5.78 10.70 -7.62
N SER A 149 -6.83 11.52 -7.63
CA SER A 149 -7.31 12.15 -8.86
C SER A 149 -6.64 13.52 -9.02
N LYS A 150 -6.17 13.84 -10.23
CA LYS A 150 -5.42 15.07 -10.52
C LYS A 150 -5.98 15.75 -11.76
N SER A 151 -6.31 17.04 -11.67
CA SER A 151 -6.78 17.81 -12.82
C SER A 151 -6.67 19.31 -12.56
N THR A 152 -6.36 20.10 -13.59
CA THR A 152 -6.46 21.57 -13.54
C THR A 152 -7.91 22.08 -13.39
N ASN A 153 -8.89 21.20 -13.60
CA ASN A 153 -10.31 21.45 -13.40
C ASN A 153 -10.85 20.57 -12.26
N ILE A 154 -11.39 21.20 -11.20
CA ILE A 154 -11.92 20.53 -10.01
C ILE A 154 -13.06 19.54 -10.32
N LYS A 155 -13.99 19.89 -11.22
CA LYS A 155 -15.10 19.00 -11.61
C LYS A 155 -14.57 17.72 -12.25
N LYS A 156 -13.50 17.84 -13.04
CA LYS A 156 -12.83 16.69 -13.64
C LYS A 156 -12.06 15.87 -12.60
N ALA A 157 -11.42 16.48 -11.60
CA ALA A 157 -10.80 15.75 -10.50
C ALA A 157 -11.84 14.92 -9.72
N LEU A 158 -12.97 15.55 -9.32
CA LEU A 158 -14.08 14.86 -8.65
C LEU A 158 -14.62 13.68 -9.46
N LYS A 159 -14.85 13.87 -10.76
CA LYS A 159 -15.31 12.80 -11.65
C LYS A 159 -14.30 11.65 -11.75
N LEU A 160 -13.00 11.94 -11.74
CA LEU A 160 -11.96 10.92 -11.76
C LEU A 160 -11.92 10.13 -10.45
N GLU A 161 -12.08 10.80 -9.30
CA GLU A 161 -12.20 10.15 -7.99
C GLU A 161 -13.42 9.21 -7.93
N GLU A 162 -14.58 9.69 -8.37
CA GLU A 162 -15.83 8.90 -8.41
C GLU A 162 -15.70 7.68 -9.33
N ASN A 163 -15.13 7.89 -10.53
CA ASN A 163 -14.86 6.79 -11.46
C ASN A 163 -13.95 5.73 -10.84
N LEU A 164 -12.94 6.15 -10.09
CA LEU A 164 -12.01 5.26 -9.43
C LEU A 164 -12.68 4.47 -8.29
N LYS A 165 -13.51 5.12 -7.47
CA LYS A 165 -14.32 4.46 -6.43
C LYS A 165 -15.22 3.40 -7.05
N ARG A 166 -15.91 3.75 -8.15
CA ARG A 166 -16.79 2.83 -8.87
C ARG A 166 -16.02 1.61 -9.40
N ILE A 167 -14.85 1.79 -10.00
CA ILE A 167 -14.03 0.66 -10.47
C ILE A 167 -13.64 -0.29 -9.33
N LEU A 168 -13.36 0.24 -8.13
CA LEU A 168 -13.01 -0.60 -6.98
C LEU A 168 -14.22 -1.34 -6.38
N LEU A 169 -15.41 -0.77 -6.50
CA LEU A 169 -16.65 -1.35 -5.99
C LEU A 169 -17.35 -2.26 -7.01
N GLU A 170 -16.94 -2.26 -8.27
CA GLU A 170 -17.46 -3.13 -9.33
C GLU A 170 -16.97 -4.58 -9.12
N GLU A 171 -17.87 -5.47 -8.69
CA GLU A 171 -17.57 -6.87 -8.34
C GLU A 171 -17.01 -7.71 -9.51
N GLU A 172 -17.27 -7.30 -10.76
CA GLU A 172 -16.86 -8.03 -11.96
C GLU A 172 -15.35 -7.92 -12.28
N LEU A 173 -14.62 -7.02 -11.61
CA LEU A 173 -13.23 -6.71 -11.94
C LEU A 173 -12.21 -7.57 -11.19
N VAL A 174 -12.28 -8.88 -11.42
CA VAL A 174 -11.24 -9.82 -10.96
C VAL A 174 -9.99 -9.77 -11.87
N ASN A 175 -10.12 -9.25 -13.11
CA ASN A 175 -9.04 -9.23 -14.09
C ASN A 175 -8.27 -7.90 -14.08
N LEU A 176 -6.99 -7.96 -13.70
CA LEU A 176 -6.07 -6.82 -13.69
C LEU A 176 -5.94 -6.09 -15.04
N ASN A 177 -6.09 -6.77 -16.17
CA ASN A 177 -6.06 -6.12 -17.48
C ASN A 177 -7.33 -5.28 -17.73
N LEU A 178 -8.50 -5.78 -17.32
CA LEU A 178 -9.75 -5.01 -17.39
C LEU A 178 -9.70 -3.78 -16.47
N ILE A 179 -9.08 -3.92 -15.29
CA ILE A 179 -8.79 -2.79 -14.41
C ILE A 179 -7.95 -1.77 -15.19
N LEU A 180 -6.79 -2.16 -15.73
CA LEU A 180 -5.93 -1.21 -16.45
C LEU A 180 -6.63 -0.54 -17.65
N GLU A 181 -7.43 -1.29 -18.41
CA GLU A 181 -8.24 -0.77 -19.51
C GLU A 181 -9.26 0.26 -19.04
N ASN A 182 -9.98 -0.03 -17.96
CA ASN A 182 -10.94 0.89 -17.35
C ASN A 182 -10.30 2.19 -16.86
N TYR A 183 -9.07 2.12 -16.34
CA TYR A 183 -8.34 3.33 -15.93
C TYR A 183 -7.96 4.17 -17.15
N LYS A 184 -7.43 3.53 -18.20
CA LYS A 184 -7.08 4.21 -19.45
C LYS A 184 -8.29 4.85 -20.11
N SER A 185 -9.41 4.12 -20.22
CA SER A 185 -10.65 4.61 -20.85
C SER A 185 -11.26 5.78 -20.07
N LYS A 186 -11.22 5.72 -18.74
CA LYS A 186 -11.71 6.78 -17.83
C LYS A 186 -10.66 7.88 -17.56
N LYS A 187 -9.47 7.80 -18.18
CA LYS A 187 -8.33 8.74 -18.03
C LYS A 187 -7.87 8.94 -16.58
N ILE A 188 -7.88 7.85 -15.80
CA ILE A 188 -7.42 7.81 -14.41
C ILE A 188 -5.94 7.39 -14.41
N PHE A 189 -5.09 8.22 -13.81
CA PHE A 189 -3.65 7.98 -13.70
C PHE A 189 -3.25 8.06 -12.22
N PRO A 190 -3.53 7.01 -11.42
CA PRO A 190 -3.14 7.01 -10.02
C PRO A 190 -1.62 7.11 -9.92
N GLU A 191 -1.15 7.69 -8.82
CA GLU A 191 0.28 7.77 -8.55
C GLU A 191 0.94 6.39 -8.60
N ASN A 192 0.23 5.37 -8.08
CA ASN A 192 0.67 3.98 -8.04
C ASN A 192 -0.45 3.03 -8.48
N ILE A 193 -0.53 2.77 -9.78
CA ILE A 193 -1.50 1.83 -10.35
C ILE A 193 -1.30 0.40 -9.82
N ASN A 194 -0.05 0.01 -9.51
CA ASN A 194 0.27 -1.33 -9.01
C ASN A 194 -0.34 -1.58 -7.64
N ALA A 195 -0.29 -0.60 -6.73
CA ALA A 195 -0.96 -0.68 -5.43
C ALA A 195 -2.47 -0.84 -5.59
N ILE A 196 -3.08 -0.08 -6.50
CA ILE A 196 -4.53 -0.17 -6.70
C ILE A 196 -4.92 -1.54 -7.27
N MET A 197 -4.22 -2.00 -8.32
CA MET A 197 -4.39 -3.32 -8.90
C MET A 197 -4.21 -4.43 -7.84
N THR A 198 -3.21 -4.28 -6.97
CA THR A 198 -2.96 -5.23 -5.87
C THR A 198 -4.16 -5.31 -4.92
N ILE A 199 -4.70 -4.18 -4.47
CA ILE A 199 -5.83 -4.21 -3.52
C ILE A 199 -7.11 -4.74 -4.19
N SER A 200 -7.36 -4.40 -5.46
CA SER A 200 -8.50 -4.92 -6.21
C SER A 200 -8.42 -6.43 -6.41
N SER A 201 -7.22 -6.97 -6.61
CA SER A 201 -7.04 -8.42 -6.77
C SER A 201 -7.17 -9.20 -5.47
N LEU A 202 -6.98 -8.54 -4.33
CA LEU A 202 -6.79 -9.20 -3.03
C LEU A 202 -7.96 -9.01 -2.06
N PHE A 203 -8.71 -7.92 -2.21
CA PHE A 203 -9.80 -7.54 -1.31
C PHE A 203 -11.07 -7.27 -2.10
N LYS A 204 -12.22 -7.42 -1.43
CA LYS A 204 -13.55 -7.18 -2.03
C LYS A 204 -14.31 -6.03 -1.38
N ASN A 205 -13.97 -5.70 -0.13
CA ASN A 205 -14.68 -4.71 0.65
C ASN A 205 -13.78 -3.49 0.87
N PHE A 206 -14.22 -2.34 0.36
CA PHE A 206 -13.46 -1.09 0.35
C PHE A 206 -14.22 0.02 1.10
N ASP A 207 -13.64 0.48 2.20
CA ASP A 207 -14.16 1.59 2.99
C ASP A 207 -13.35 2.86 2.70
N PHE A 208 -13.90 3.76 1.89
CA PHE A 208 -13.28 5.04 1.55
C PHE A 208 -13.41 6.03 2.71
N THR A 209 -12.32 6.66 3.11
CA THR A 209 -12.28 7.59 4.25
C THR A 209 -11.21 8.67 4.06
N ASP A 210 -11.24 9.70 4.92
CA ASP A 210 -10.29 10.82 4.90
C ASP A 210 -10.12 11.48 3.52
N SER A 211 -11.23 11.70 2.81
CA SER A 211 -11.19 12.39 1.51
C SER A 211 -10.81 13.86 1.71
N LYS A 212 -9.75 14.29 1.04
CA LYS A 212 -9.21 15.64 1.09
C LYS A 212 -9.03 16.17 -0.32
N ILE A 213 -9.44 17.42 -0.53
CA ILE A 213 -9.19 18.17 -1.75
C ILE A 213 -8.08 19.17 -1.45
N THR A 214 -7.00 19.13 -2.23
CA THR A 214 -5.84 20.02 -2.11
C THR A 214 -5.65 20.75 -3.44
N PHE A 215 -5.31 22.04 -3.37
CA PHE A 215 -4.96 22.81 -4.56
C PHE A 215 -3.45 23.05 -4.59
N ASN A 216 -2.76 22.38 -5.50
CA ASN A 216 -1.35 22.62 -5.79
C ASN A 216 -1.28 23.22 -7.19
N SER A 217 -1.27 24.56 -7.27
CA SER A 217 -1.36 25.30 -8.53
C SER A 217 -0.47 24.70 -9.64
N PRO A 218 -1.02 24.42 -10.84
CA PRO A 218 -2.37 24.75 -11.31
C PRO A 218 -3.42 23.64 -11.10
N GLU A 219 -3.17 22.65 -10.24
CA GLU A 219 -3.93 21.39 -10.19
C GLU A 219 -4.68 21.19 -8.87
N TYR A 220 -5.87 20.61 -8.98
CA TYR A 220 -6.62 20.05 -7.88
C TYR A 220 -6.24 18.57 -7.72
N LEU A 221 -5.93 18.19 -6.49
CA LEU A 221 -5.69 16.82 -6.07
C LEU A 221 -6.80 16.39 -5.11
N ILE A 222 -7.37 15.22 -5.34
CA ILE A 222 -8.26 14.59 -4.37
C ILE A 222 -7.61 13.30 -3.93
N SER A 223 -7.36 13.19 -2.63
CA SER A 223 -6.76 12.03 -1.97
C SER A 223 -7.74 11.44 -0.97
N SER A 224 -7.88 10.12 -0.97
CA SER A 224 -8.60 9.38 0.08
C SER A 224 -7.72 8.27 0.62
N SER A 225 -7.96 7.87 1.86
CA SER A 225 -7.50 6.57 2.37
C SER A 225 -8.57 5.51 2.11
N ILE A 226 -8.16 4.27 1.93
CA ILE A 226 -9.05 3.12 1.73
C ILE A 226 -8.70 2.06 2.76
N LEU A 227 -9.67 1.72 3.59
CA LEU A 227 -9.57 0.58 4.50
C LEU A 227 -10.15 -0.66 3.82
N LEU A 228 -9.52 -1.81 4.01
CA LEU A 228 -9.76 -3.02 3.24
C LEU A 228 -10.06 -4.18 4.19
N ARG A 229 -11.15 -4.92 3.94
CA ARG A 229 -11.53 -6.11 4.72
C ARG A 229 -11.39 -7.40 3.92
#